data_AF-A0A7S6MFE7-F1
#
_entry.id   AF-A0A7S6MFE7-F1
#
_cell.length_a   1.000
_cell.length_b   1.000
_cell.length_c   1.000
_cell.angle_alpha   90.00
_cell.angle_beta   90.00
_cell.angle_gamma   90.00
#
_symmetry.space_group_name_H-M   'P 1'
#
loop_
_entity.id
_entity.type
_entity.pdbx_description
1 polymer ?
#
loop_
_entity_poly.entity_id
_entity_poly.type
_entity_poly.pdbx_seq_one_letter_code
_entity_poly.pdbx_strand_id
1 'polypeptide(L)'
;MKYSFNFGVVSRTGGTRPGAASAGGGGGGAFRIALLGDFSGRANRGELETGDALAKRKPIRVDVDTIDAVIQRLKITLSLPLGQDAAISVPIGGMDDFHPDQLFEKVDVFTELGALRRRLQSSATADKAIKEVQSWAGKGKKVRTPRNASARGAELPAGATLDDFANLLGRPTSAAGGGGKAAQQAADLVKKIVGPYIVPARDPRRDAMLAAVDTALSDAMRALLHHPDFQVMESIWRGVDFLTRRLETDSSLQIILYDLTAQELAADLAAADDLAETGLYRLLVEQPALDAQQGPLSLIIGLYTFEMTPPHAELLGRVAKLAASAGAGGAPFIAAISADVLTMLKDEDVHPMILDAWKQLGLLPEANYLGLTVPRFLLRRPYGERTDPIDQFDFEEFTPAAGLSAMLWGHGGFIAALLLGETFRKQGKKMKPGSILSVGDMPYHFFTDADGDQVALPCTERLINLRTAEQLTRRRFMPLLSMQGKPEVRLGSLCSLAGPWAPVTIKPDATAAAPQPAAAEDASGGDSPAQESAQDAELAALLAEIGGDSGGGGGEEGASQEPPASREEPTAADTPASPEEEEPMDPELAALLAEL
;
A
#
# COMPACT_ATOMS: atom_id res chain seq x y z
N MET A 1 -5.89 13.47 30.75
CA MET A 1 -4.79 14.37 30.34
C MET A 1 -5.08 14.88 28.95
N LYS A 2 -4.67 16.11 28.58
CA LYS A 2 -4.62 16.50 27.16
C LYS A 2 -3.35 15.88 26.57
N TYR A 3 -3.44 15.26 25.40
CA TYR A 3 -2.24 14.87 24.64
C TYR A 3 -1.65 16.13 24.02
N SER A 4 -0.33 16.32 24.11
CA SER A 4 0.35 17.44 23.47
C SER A 4 0.94 16.95 22.15
N PHE A 5 0.60 17.60 21.04
CA PHE A 5 1.05 17.20 19.71
C PHE A 5 2.23 18.07 19.27
N ASN A 6 3.31 17.43 18.81
CA ASN A 6 4.45 18.08 18.19
C ASN A 6 4.63 17.55 16.76
N PHE A 7 3.88 18.15 15.83
CA PHE A 7 4.00 17.90 14.39
C PHE A 7 5.27 18.51 13.76
N GLY A 8 6.27 18.93 14.54
CA GLY A 8 7.47 19.64 14.08
C GLY A 8 7.18 20.97 13.36
N VAL A 9 8.21 21.54 12.76
CA VAL A 9 8.17 22.70 11.85
C VAL A 9 8.98 22.41 10.60
N VAL A 10 8.85 23.26 9.58
CA VAL A 10 9.80 23.30 8.45
C VAL A 10 10.29 24.74 8.39
N SER A 11 11.40 25.06 9.04
CA SER A 11 11.93 26.41 8.95
C SER A 11 12.49 26.62 7.56
N ARG A 12 11.96 27.59 6.84
CA ARG A 12 12.54 28.04 5.57
C ARG A 12 13.85 28.73 5.88
N THR A 13 14.95 27.97 5.92
CA THR A 13 16.30 28.53 5.94
C THR A 13 16.44 29.54 4.80
N GLY A 14 17.08 30.67 5.08
CA GLY A 14 17.09 31.86 4.23
C GLY A 14 17.82 31.74 2.88
N GLY A 15 18.00 30.53 2.37
CA GLY A 15 18.32 30.31 0.97
C GLY A 15 17.22 30.91 0.11
N THR A 16 17.60 31.75 -0.85
CA THR A 16 16.71 32.25 -1.90
C THR A 16 15.90 31.08 -2.43
N ARG A 17 14.57 31.22 -2.50
CA ARG A 17 13.67 30.30 -3.22
C ARG A 17 14.42 29.87 -4.49
N PRO A 18 14.73 28.57 -4.71
CA PRO A 18 15.29 28.15 -5.99
C PRO A 18 14.31 28.71 -7.02
N GLY A 19 14.84 29.57 -7.89
CA GLY A 19 14.04 30.69 -8.37
C GLY A 19 12.72 30.22 -8.98
N ALA A 20 11.80 31.16 -9.17
CA ALA A 20 11.00 31.09 -10.38
C ALA A 20 11.96 31.30 -11.58
N ALA A 21 12.87 30.34 -11.80
CA ALA A 21 13.47 30.06 -13.09
C ALA A 21 12.26 29.96 -14.01
N SER A 22 12.17 30.94 -14.90
CA SER A 22 10.99 31.17 -15.71
C SER A 22 10.56 29.85 -16.32
N ALA A 23 9.28 29.50 -16.19
CA ALA A 23 8.67 28.39 -16.95
C ALA A 23 8.54 28.72 -18.46
N GLY A 24 9.50 29.49 -18.99
CA GLY A 24 9.78 29.72 -20.40
C GLY A 24 11.04 28.94 -20.78
N GLY A 25 10.84 27.67 -21.13
CA GLY A 25 11.91 26.72 -21.46
C GLY A 25 11.38 25.29 -21.40
N GLY A 26 10.83 24.80 -22.51
CA GLY A 26 9.99 23.60 -22.65
C GLY A 26 10.57 22.22 -22.27
N GLY A 27 11.19 22.08 -21.09
CA GLY A 27 11.56 20.80 -20.47
C GLY A 27 10.52 20.37 -19.44
N GLY A 28 9.52 19.60 -19.85
CA GLY A 28 8.48 19.12 -18.94
C GLY A 28 8.96 17.97 -18.07
N GLY A 29 9.43 18.24 -16.84
CA GLY A 29 9.92 17.22 -15.88
C GLY A 29 8.95 16.04 -15.63
N ALA A 30 9.50 14.88 -15.27
CA ALA A 30 8.81 13.60 -15.25
C ALA A 30 7.80 13.45 -14.09
N PHE A 31 6.79 12.59 -14.26
CA PHE A 31 5.94 12.10 -13.19
C PHE A 31 6.67 11.00 -12.42
N ARG A 32 7.29 11.39 -11.31
CA ARG A 32 8.14 10.53 -10.48
C ARG A 32 7.34 9.96 -9.31
N ILE A 33 7.11 8.64 -9.34
CA ILE A 33 6.49 7.87 -8.26
C ILE A 33 7.60 7.33 -7.36
N ALA A 34 7.70 7.85 -6.13
CA ALA A 34 8.60 7.32 -5.11
C ALA A 34 7.89 6.21 -4.32
N LEU A 35 8.53 5.05 -4.19
CA LEU A 35 8.10 3.96 -3.32
C LEU A 35 9.09 3.85 -2.16
N LEU A 36 8.60 4.02 -0.93
CA LEU A 36 9.39 3.96 0.30
C LEU A 36 9.04 2.67 1.03
N GLY A 37 10.03 1.84 1.33
CA GLY A 37 9.84 0.53 1.97
C GLY A 37 11.15 -0.19 2.23
N ASP A 38 11.10 -1.28 3.01
CA ASP A 38 12.26 -2.12 3.29
C ASP A 38 12.50 -3.10 2.13
N PHE A 39 13.16 -2.62 1.08
CA PHE A 39 13.44 -3.39 -0.14
C PHE A 39 14.63 -4.34 0.05
N SER A 40 15.57 -4.02 0.94
CA SER A 40 16.76 -4.86 1.18
C SER A 40 16.64 -5.81 2.38
N GLY A 41 15.67 -5.66 3.27
CA GLY A 41 15.51 -6.46 4.50
C GLY A 41 16.30 -5.91 5.68
N ARG A 42 16.50 -4.59 5.74
CA ARG A 42 17.23 -3.86 6.78
C ARG A 42 16.70 -4.16 8.18
N ALA A 43 15.38 -4.16 8.36
CA ALA A 43 14.76 -4.40 9.67
C ALA A 43 14.90 -5.87 10.12
N ASN A 44 14.98 -6.81 9.17
CA ASN A 44 15.30 -8.20 9.49
C ASN A 44 16.77 -8.37 9.93
N ARG A 45 17.71 -7.62 9.31
CA ARG A 45 19.12 -7.52 9.73
C ARG A 45 19.36 -6.67 10.98
N GLY A 46 18.34 -5.94 11.44
CA GLY A 46 18.42 -5.04 12.60
C GLY A 46 19.13 -3.70 12.34
N GLU A 47 19.24 -3.31 11.07
CA GLU A 47 19.84 -2.03 10.63
C GLU A 47 18.87 -0.86 10.84
N LEU A 48 19.38 0.25 11.38
CA LEU A 48 18.65 1.51 11.58
C LEU A 48 19.63 2.66 11.33
N GLU A 49 19.47 3.40 10.23
CA GLU A 49 20.24 4.62 9.96
C GLU A 49 19.32 5.83 9.72
N THR A 50 19.74 6.99 10.21
CA THR A 50 19.02 8.27 10.09
C THR A 50 19.98 9.41 9.71
N GLY A 51 19.46 10.62 9.54
CA GLY A 51 20.21 11.83 9.26
C GLY A 51 21.10 11.72 8.03
N ASP A 52 22.37 12.09 8.19
CA ASP A 52 23.40 12.08 7.15
C ASP A 52 23.63 10.73 6.47
N ALA A 53 23.44 9.61 7.18
CA ALA A 53 23.61 8.27 6.60
C ALA A 53 22.43 7.94 5.69
N LEU A 54 21.21 8.23 6.15
CA LEU A 54 19.99 8.07 5.37
C LEU A 54 19.98 8.98 4.13
N ALA A 55 20.36 10.26 4.29
CA ALA A 55 20.43 11.22 3.19
C ALA A 55 21.43 10.84 2.09
N LYS A 56 22.43 9.99 2.37
CA LYS A 56 23.42 9.52 1.38
C LYS A 56 22.94 8.31 0.57
N ARG A 57 21.79 7.72 0.90
CA ARG A 57 21.23 6.59 0.15
C ARG A 57 20.82 7.04 -1.25
N LYS A 58 21.17 6.24 -2.25
CA LYS A 58 20.85 6.55 -3.65
C LYS A 58 19.48 5.98 -4.01
N PRO A 59 18.51 6.79 -4.47
CA PRO A 59 17.26 6.28 -4.99
C PRO A 59 17.49 5.37 -6.21
N ILE A 60 16.65 4.36 -6.36
CA ILE A 60 16.80 3.31 -7.37
C ILE A 60 15.64 3.41 -8.36
N ARG A 61 15.91 3.82 -9.61
CA ARG A 61 14.93 3.64 -10.69
C ARG A 61 14.71 2.13 -10.93
N VAL A 62 13.46 1.74 -11.14
CA VAL A 62 13.06 0.39 -11.52
C VAL A 62 12.00 0.43 -12.63
N ASP A 63 12.02 -0.60 -13.46
CA ASP A 63 11.07 -0.91 -14.52
C ASP A 63 11.02 -2.44 -14.68
N VAL A 64 10.21 -2.95 -15.62
CA VAL A 64 9.97 -4.39 -15.80
C VAL A 64 11.23 -5.16 -16.22
N ASP A 65 12.18 -4.51 -16.89
CA ASP A 65 13.43 -5.13 -17.38
C ASP A 65 14.56 -5.10 -16.34
N THR A 66 14.47 -4.21 -15.35
CA THR A 66 15.54 -3.99 -14.35
C THR A 66 15.24 -4.57 -12.96
N ILE A 67 14.01 -5.04 -12.69
CA ILE A 67 13.59 -5.50 -11.35
C ILE A 67 14.53 -6.58 -10.76
N ASP A 68 14.83 -7.65 -11.48
CA ASP A 68 15.73 -8.72 -11.01
C ASP A 68 17.16 -8.23 -10.79
N ALA A 69 17.68 -7.37 -11.68
CA ALA A 69 18.99 -6.76 -11.52
C ALA A 69 19.07 -5.85 -10.28
N VAL A 70 17.96 -5.21 -9.89
CA VAL A 70 17.88 -4.46 -8.64
C VAL A 70 17.89 -5.40 -7.43
N ILE A 71 17.07 -6.46 -7.43
CA ILE A 71 17.03 -7.46 -6.34
C ILE A 71 18.43 -8.07 -6.14
N GLN A 72 19.05 -8.55 -7.22
CA GLN A 72 20.40 -9.13 -7.20
C GLN A 72 21.44 -8.14 -6.64
N ARG A 73 21.34 -6.86 -6.98
CA ARG A 73 22.25 -5.81 -6.48
C ARG A 73 22.08 -5.54 -4.98
N LEU A 74 20.87 -5.69 -4.44
CA LEU A 74 20.58 -5.51 -3.02
C LEU A 74 21.06 -6.68 -2.15
N LYS A 75 21.34 -7.86 -2.75
CA LYS A 75 21.89 -9.05 -2.08
C LYS A 75 21.09 -9.46 -0.84
N ILE A 76 19.76 -9.54 -1.02
CA ILE A 76 18.82 -9.79 0.05
C ILE A 76 19.08 -11.16 0.67
N THR A 77 19.16 -11.22 1.99
CA THR A 77 19.24 -12.48 2.74
C THR A 77 18.47 -12.29 4.04
N LEU A 78 17.38 -13.05 4.17
CA LEU A 78 16.50 -13.00 5.33
C LEU A 78 16.91 -14.07 6.35
N SER A 79 16.95 -13.69 7.62
CA SER A 79 17.10 -14.60 8.76
C SER A 79 15.76 -14.78 9.45
N LEU A 80 15.09 -15.92 9.19
CA LEU A 80 13.74 -16.21 9.65
C LEU A 80 13.76 -17.17 10.87
N PRO A 81 13.35 -16.74 12.08
CA PRO A 81 13.34 -17.60 13.26
C PRO A 81 12.26 -18.70 13.17
N LEU A 82 12.68 -19.96 13.03
CA LEU A 82 11.80 -21.12 13.00
C LEU A 82 11.73 -21.79 14.39
N GLY A 83 11.00 -21.16 15.30
CA GLY A 83 10.88 -21.55 16.71
C GLY A 83 11.81 -20.75 17.62
N GLN A 84 12.16 -21.30 18.79
CA GLN A 84 12.90 -20.57 19.85
C GLN A 84 14.43 -20.54 19.65
N ASP A 85 15.02 -21.57 19.04
CA ASP A 85 16.49 -21.77 19.01
C ASP A 85 17.09 -21.90 17.60
N ALA A 86 16.32 -21.67 16.54
CA ALA A 86 16.76 -21.90 15.17
C ALA A 86 16.30 -20.76 14.25
N ALA A 87 17.18 -20.36 13.34
CA ALA A 87 16.87 -19.43 12.26
C ALA A 87 17.26 -20.06 10.93
N ILE A 88 16.46 -19.79 9.90
CA ILE A 88 16.69 -20.19 8.52
C ILE A 88 17.21 -18.97 7.76
N SER A 89 18.28 -19.17 6.98
CA SER A 89 18.77 -18.17 6.02
C SER A 89 18.08 -18.38 4.67
N VAL A 90 17.42 -17.35 4.15
CA VAL A 90 16.75 -17.37 2.84
C VAL A 90 17.39 -16.30 1.95
N PRO A 91 18.28 -16.67 1.01
CA PRO A 91 18.82 -15.73 0.03
C PRO A 91 17.77 -15.45 -1.05
N ILE A 92 17.60 -14.18 -1.43
CA ILE A 92 16.70 -13.75 -2.50
C ILE A 92 17.54 -12.97 -3.53
N GLY A 93 17.72 -13.56 -4.71
CA GLY A 93 18.51 -13.01 -5.82
C GLY A 93 17.69 -12.49 -7.01
N GLY A 94 16.40 -12.81 -7.08
CA GLY A 94 15.46 -12.39 -8.12
C GLY A 94 14.01 -12.69 -7.73
N MET A 95 13.05 -12.38 -8.62
CA MET A 95 11.61 -12.58 -8.39
C MET A 95 11.21 -14.06 -8.26
N ASP A 96 11.90 -14.96 -8.96
CA ASP A 96 11.63 -16.41 -8.91
C ASP A 96 12.00 -17.01 -7.55
N ASP A 97 12.85 -16.36 -6.75
CA ASP A 97 13.32 -16.88 -5.45
C ASP A 97 12.23 -16.85 -4.36
N PHE A 98 11.10 -16.21 -4.65
CA PHE A 98 9.88 -16.31 -3.85
C PHE A 98 9.02 -17.56 -4.18
N HIS A 99 9.37 -18.33 -5.22
CA HIS A 99 8.65 -19.55 -5.60
C HIS A 99 9.00 -20.73 -4.68
N PRO A 100 8.03 -21.59 -4.27
CA PRO A 100 8.29 -22.74 -3.40
C PRO A 100 9.37 -23.69 -3.93
N ASP A 101 9.46 -23.90 -5.25
CA ASP A 101 10.50 -24.75 -5.84
C ASP A 101 11.90 -24.14 -5.68
N GLN A 102 12.06 -22.83 -5.88
CA GLN A 102 13.34 -22.14 -5.66
C GLN A 102 13.72 -22.14 -4.18
N LEU A 103 12.74 -21.95 -3.28
CA LEU A 103 12.95 -22.06 -1.83
C LEU A 103 13.36 -23.49 -1.44
N PHE A 104 12.75 -24.52 -2.04
CA PHE A 104 13.10 -25.92 -1.80
C PHE A 104 14.53 -26.25 -2.22
N GLU A 105 15.03 -25.66 -3.32
CA GLU A 105 16.39 -25.83 -3.81
C GLU A 105 17.45 -25.00 -3.06
N LYS A 106 17.10 -23.79 -2.61
CA LYS A 106 18.07 -22.82 -2.06
C LYS A 106 18.18 -22.80 -0.53
N VAL A 107 17.19 -23.33 0.19
CA VAL A 107 17.16 -23.32 1.66
C VAL A 107 17.62 -24.66 2.22
N ASP A 108 18.73 -24.67 2.97
CA ASP A 108 19.38 -25.86 3.57
C ASP A 108 18.41 -26.88 4.19
N VAL A 109 17.37 -26.40 4.88
CA VAL A 109 16.39 -27.24 5.58
C VAL A 109 15.56 -28.08 4.60
N PHE A 110 15.18 -27.51 3.45
CA PHE A 110 14.42 -28.23 2.44
C PHE A 110 15.30 -29.13 1.58
N THR A 111 16.55 -28.75 1.30
CA THR A 111 17.49 -29.63 0.59
C THR A 111 17.77 -30.91 1.40
N GLU A 112 17.91 -30.81 2.72
CA GLU A 112 18.04 -31.95 3.64
C GLU A 112 16.75 -32.78 3.76
N LEU A 113 15.57 -32.15 3.81
CA LEU A 113 14.28 -32.87 3.77
C LEU A 113 14.10 -33.63 2.45
N GLY A 114 14.43 -33.01 1.31
CA GLY A 114 14.44 -33.65 0.00
C GLY A 114 15.44 -34.80 -0.09
N ALA A 115 16.62 -34.66 0.52
CA ALA A 115 17.61 -35.74 0.62
C ALA A 115 17.07 -36.90 1.47
N LEU A 116 16.42 -36.63 2.61
CA LEU A 116 15.75 -37.65 3.43
C LEU A 116 14.64 -38.37 2.65
N ARG A 117 13.78 -37.62 1.94
CA ARG A 117 12.71 -38.16 1.08
C ARG A 117 13.27 -39.14 0.04
N ARG A 118 14.31 -38.73 -0.70
CA ARG A 118 15.02 -39.60 -1.67
C ARG A 118 15.62 -40.85 -1.02
N ARG A 119 16.17 -40.75 0.21
CA ARG A 119 16.71 -41.91 0.95
C ARG A 119 15.63 -42.89 1.41
N LEU A 120 14.42 -42.42 1.72
CA LEU A 120 13.25 -43.28 2.00
C LEU A 120 12.72 -43.96 0.73
N GLN A 121 12.75 -43.25 -0.42
CA GLN A 121 12.33 -43.77 -1.73
C GLN A 121 13.31 -44.78 -2.35
N SER A 122 14.61 -44.71 -2.05
CA SER A 122 15.57 -45.73 -2.50
C SER A 122 15.49 -47.03 -1.68
N SER A 123 15.28 -48.16 -2.36
CA SER A 123 15.20 -49.48 -1.74
C SER A 123 16.48 -49.91 -1.01
N ALA A 124 17.64 -49.40 -1.43
CA ALA A 124 18.93 -49.71 -0.81
C ALA A 124 19.21 -48.93 0.50
N THR A 125 18.51 -47.81 0.73
CA THR A 125 18.72 -46.94 1.91
C THR A 125 17.52 -46.84 2.84
N ALA A 126 16.35 -47.33 2.43
CA ALA A 126 15.09 -47.25 3.18
C ALA A 126 15.23 -47.73 4.64
N ASP A 127 15.75 -48.93 4.89
CA ASP A 127 15.85 -49.50 6.25
C ASP A 127 16.69 -48.64 7.23
N LYS A 128 17.70 -47.93 6.71
CA LYS A 128 18.52 -47.02 7.51
C LYS A 128 17.78 -45.71 7.77
N ALA A 129 17.16 -45.14 6.74
CA ALA A 129 16.39 -43.90 6.85
C ALA A 129 15.14 -44.07 7.73
N ILE A 130 14.45 -45.21 7.66
CA ILE A 130 13.29 -45.52 8.51
C ILE A 130 13.72 -45.57 9.99
N LYS A 131 14.81 -46.28 10.33
CA LYS A 131 15.33 -46.34 11.71
C LYS A 131 15.78 -44.96 12.22
N GLU A 132 16.38 -44.16 11.35
CA GLU A 132 16.78 -42.78 11.65
C GLU A 132 15.55 -41.92 11.98
N VAL A 133 14.55 -41.90 11.11
CA VAL A 133 13.29 -41.14 11.28
C VAL A 133 12.50 -41.60 12.51
N GLN A 134 12.41 -42.91 12.75
CA GLN A 134 11.80 -43.45 13.97
C GLN A 134 12.49 -42.95 15.24
N SER A 135 13.82 -42.77 15.22
CA SER A 135 14.56 -42.24 16.37
C SER A 135 14.21 -40.77 16.69
N TRP A 136 13.44 -40.10 15.84
CA TRP A 136 13.00 -38.71 16.02
C TRP A 136 11.55 -38.59 16.51
N ALA A 137 10.81 -39.70 16.64
CA ALA A 137 9.41 -39.67 17.07
C ALA A 137 9.22 -38.90 18.39
N GLY A 138 8.31 -37.93 18.39
CA GLY A 138 8.02 -37.07 19.53
C GLY A 138 9.09 -36.00 19.85
N LYS A 139 10.14 -35.85 19.02
CA LYS A 139 11.11 -34.75 19.16
C LYS A 139 10.58 -33.49 18.45
N GLY A 140 10.63 -32.36 19.15
CA GLY A 140 10.19 -31.07 18.63
C GLY A 140 8.70 -30.81 18.84
N LYS A 141 8.20 -29.75 18.17
CA LYS A 141 6.78 -29.38 18.10
C LYS A 141 6.47 -29.10 16.64
N LYS A 142 5.22 -29.32 16.19
CA LYS A 142 4.81 -28.96 14.82
C LYS A 142 5.22 -27.52 14.53
N VAL A 143 5.81 -27.29 13.35
CA VAL A 143 6.19 -25.96 12.90
C VAL A 143 4.93 -25.12 12.82
N ARG A 144 4.95 -23.94 13.43
CA ARG A 144 3.88 -22.96 13.35
C ARG A 144 4.49 -21.58 13.28
N THR A 145 4.00 -20.76 12.36
CA THR A 145 4.22 -19.32 12.35
C THR A 145 3.87 -18.74 13.73
N PRO A 146 4.68 -17.84 14.31
CA PRO A 146 4.32 -17.20 15.57
C PRO A 146 3.05 -16.37 15.38
N ARG A 147 1.96 -16.69 16.10
CA ARG A 147 0.66 -16.00 15.95
C ARG A 147 0.69 -14.49 16.24
N ASN A 148 1.76 -13.99 16.87
CA ASN A 148 1.91 -12.61 17.33
C ASN A 148 3.25 -11.98 16.88
N ALA A 149 3.92 -12.50 15.86
CA ALA A 149 5.06 -11.80 15.27
C ALA A 149 4.53 -10.72 14.32
N SER A 150 4.64 -9.44 14.70
CA SER A 150 4.48 -8.34 13.75
C SER A 150 5.62 -8.38 12.74
N ALA A 151 5.34 -7.93 11.51
CA ALA A 151 6.33 -7.99 10.46
C ALA A 151 7.33 -6.82 10.58
N ARG A 152 8.63 -7.12 10.58
CA ARG A 152 9.65 -6.08 10.75
C ARG A 152 9.73 -5.21 9.49
N GLY A 153 9.99 -3.92 9.67
CA GLY A 153 10.31 -2.99 8.58
C GLY A 153 9.12 -2.31 7.90
N ALA A 154 7.92 -2.89 7.93
CA ALA A 154 6.70 -2.32 7.32
C ALA A 154 5.67 -1.79 8.33
N GLU A 155 5.69 -2.29 9.57
CA GLU A 155 4.75 -1.93 10.63
C GLU A 155 5.45 -1.13 11.75
N LEU A 156 4.72 -0.19 12.35
CA LEU A 156 5.14 0.58 13.51
C LEU A 156 4.43 0.08 14.78
N PRO A 157 5.09 0.01 15.95
CA PRO A 157 4.42 -0.41 17.18
C PRO A 157 3.36 0.60 17.60
N ALA A 158 2.09 0.18 17.63
CA ALA A 158 0.89 0.97 17.97
C ALA A 158 1.05 2.04 19.07
N GLY A 159 1.77 1.69 20.14
CA GLY A 159 1.95 2.51 21.35
C GLY A 159 3.31 3.21 21.46
N ALA A 160 4.21 3.09 20.48
CA ALA A 160 5.49 3.79 20.51
C ALA A 160 5.31 5.28 20.20
N THR A 161 5.85 6.13 21.08
CA THR A 161 5.82 7.60 20.97
C THR A 161 6.97 8.12 20.11
N LEU A 162 6.93 9.40 19.71
CA LEU A 162 8.09 10.04 19.06
C LEU A 162 9.35 9.96 19.92
N ASP A 163 9.23 10.12 21.24
CA ASP A 163 10.35 9.93 22.18
C ASP A 163 10.89 8.50 22.13
N ASP A 164 10.03 7.48 22.06
CA ASP A 164 10.48 6.09 21.93
C ASP A 164 11.28 5.88 20.63
N PHE A 165 10.81 6.44 19.50
CA PHE A 165 11.51 6.36 18.21
C PHE A 165 12.84 7.12 18.22
N ALA A 166 12.90 8.33 18.81
CA ALA A 166 14.14 9.07 19.01
C ALA A 166 15.13 8.30 19.91
N ASN A 167 14.64 7.56 20.91
CA ASN A 167 15.44 6.70 21.79
C ASN A 167 15.91 5.38 21.15
N LEU A 168 15.45 5.03 19.94
CA LEU A 168 16.02 3.91 19.16
C LEU A 168 17.39 4.28 18.53
N LEU A 169 17.66 5.57 18.36
CA LEU A 169 18.90 6.06 17.77
C LEU A 169 20.11 5.60 18.60
N GLY A 170 21.00 4.81 17.99
CA GLY A 170 22.20 4.28 18.62
C GLY A 170 22.05 2.99 19.43
N ARG A 171 20.85 2.38 19.49
CA ARG A 171 20.69 1.03 20.04
C ARG A 171 20.76 -0.01 18.91
N PRO A 172 21.68 -1.00 18.95
CA PRO A 172 21.63 -2.11 18.00
C PRO A 172 20.35 -2.90 18.26
N THR A 173 19.44 -2.93 17.28
CA THR A 173 18.28 -3.83 17.38
C THR A 173 18.79 -5.26 17.21
N SER A 174 18.44 -6.14 18.15
CA SER A 174 19.16 -7.40 18.34
C SER A 174 18.80 -8.43 17.26
N ALA A 175 19.51 -8.41 16.14
CA ALA A 175 19.53 -9.50 15.19
C ALA A 175 20.37 -10.66 15.74
N ALA A 176 19.72 -11.79 16.02
CA ALA A 176 20.35 -12.98 16.56
C ALA A 176 21.23 -13.69 15.51
N GLY A 177 22.44 -13.16 15.29
CA GLY A 177 23.44 -13.74 14.39
C GLY A 177 23.96 -15.08 14.89
N GLY A 178 23.54 -16.17 14.25
CA GLY A 178 23.95 -17.55 14.56
C GLY A 178 24.82 -18.22 13.49
N GLY A 179 25.52 -17.44 12.67
CA GLY A 179 26.32 -17.90 11.53
C GLY A 179 27.56 -18.68 11.95
N GLY A 180 27.41 -19.98 12.22
CA GLY A 180 28.54 -20.78 12.74
C GLY A 180 28.34 -22.29 12.85
N LYS A 181 27.35 -22.91 12.18
CA LYS A 181 27.22 -24.38 11.98
C LYS A 181 26.05 -24.79 11.04
N ALA A 182 25.84 -24.06 9.93
CA ALA A 182 24.63 -24.15 9.10
C ALA A 182 24.12 -25.58 8.81
N ALA A 183 24.96 -26.45 8.23
CA ALA A 183 24.55 -27.83 7.91
C ALA A 183 24.15 -28.67 9.15
N GLN A 184 24.83 -28.50 10.29
CA GLN A 184 24.47 -29.20 11.53
C GLN A 184 23.19 -28.63 12.14
N GLN A 185 23.02 -27.30 12.07
CA GLN A 185 21.80 -26.60 12.50
C GLN A 185 20.59 -27.04 11.64
N ALA A 186 20.76 -27.16 10.32
CA ALA A 186 19.74 -27.65 9.40
C ALA A 186 19.38 -29.12 9.71
N ALA A 187 20.36 -30.02 9.84
CA ALA A 187 20.12 -31.42 10.18
C ALA A 187 19.43 -31.60 11.55
N ASP A 188 19.74 -30.76 12.54
CA ASP A 188 19.05 -30.77 13.84
C ASP A 188 17.66 -30.11 13.79
N LEU A 189 17.42 -29.17 12.87
CA LEU A 189 16.10 -28.60 12.61
C LEU A 189 15.19 -29.60 11.90
N VAL A 190 15.68 -30.35 10.91
CA VAL A 190 14.94 -31.44 10.24
C VAL A 190 14.38 -32.44 11.25
N LYS A 191 15.17 -32.81 12.27
CA LYS A 191 14.72 -33.69 13.38
C LYS A 191 13.53 -33.10 14.15
N LYS A 192 13.56 -31.77 14.43
CA LYS A 192 12.49 -31.04 15.13
C LYS A 192 11.24 -30.85 14.25
N ILE A 193 11.41 -30.75 12.93
CA ILE A 193 10.33 -30.60 11.94
C ILE A 193 9.60 -31.93 11.71
N VAL A 194 10.33 -33.03 11.48
CA VAL A 194 9.76 -34.34 11.14
C VAL A 194 9.24 -35.10 12.36
N GLY A 195 9.96 -35.02 13.50
CA GLY A 195 9.65 -35.79 14.71
C GLY A 195 8.20 -35.75 15.24
N PRO A 196 7.45 -34.62 15.15
CA PRO A 196 6.05 -34.53 15.55
C PRO A 196 5.06 -35.32 14.67
N TYR A 197 5.45 -35.74 13.47
CA TYR A 197 4.61 -36.45 12.50
C TYR A 197 4.85 -37.97 12.54
N ILE A 198 5.91 -38.43 13.22
CA ILE A 198 6.27 -39.84 13.31
C ILE A 198 5.50 -40.51 14.44
N VAL A 199 4.57 -41.39 14.07
CA VAL A 199 3.89 -42.30 15.00
C VAL A 199 4.80 -43.50 15.29
N PRO A 200 5.17 -43.79 16.55
CA PRO A 200 5.92 -45.00 16.89
C PRO A 200 5.14 -46.26 16.54
N ALA A 201 5.66 -47.06 15.60
CA ALA A 201 5.05 -48.30 15.14
C ALA A 201 6.03 -49.48 15.28
N ARG A 202 5.50 -50.66 15.62
CA ARG A 202 6.28 -51.91 15.76
C ARG A 202 6.76 -52.47 14.41
N ASP A 203 6.07 -52.10 13.33
CA ASP A 203 6.45 -52.33 11.94
C ASP A 203 6.28 -51.01 11.15
N PRO A 204 7.35 -50.20 11.01
CA PRO A 204 7.29 -48.93 10.29
C PRO A 204 7.23 -49.15 8.77
N ARG A 205 6.01 -49.17 8.24
CA ARG A 205 5.81 -49.19 6.78
C ARG A 205 6.44 -47.95 6.15
N ARG A 206 7.25 -48.18 5.12
CA ARG A 206 7.96 -47.15 4.34
C ARG A 206 7.03 -46.02 3.89
N ASP A 207 5.85 -46.37 3.39
CA ASP A 207 4.88 -45.40 2.85
C ASP A 207 4.32 -44.48 3.94
N ALA A 208 4.15 -44.99 5.16
CA ALA A 208 3.74 -44.17 6.32
C ALA A 208 4.84 -43.20 6.78
N MET A 209 6.12 -43.60 6.68
CA MET A 209 7.24 -42.71 6.94
C MET A 209 7.41 -41.65 5.85
N LEU A 210 7.18 -42.02 4.58
CA LEU A 210 7.20 -41.09 3.45
C LEU A 210 6.09 -40.05 3.58
N ALA A 211 4.84 -40.48 3.82
CA ALA A 211 3.71 -39.58 4.03
C ALA A 211 3.91 -38.63 5.23
N ALA A 212 4.57 -39.09 6.29
CA ALA A 212 4.91 -38.24 7.44
C ALA A 212 5.97 -37.18 7.10
N VAL A 213 6.97 -37.52 6.28
CA VAL A 213 7.97 -36.56 5.76
C VAL A 213 7.34 -35.58 4.78
N ASP A 214 6.48 -36.03 3.88
CA ASP A 214 5.78 -35.16 2.92
C ASP A 214 4.82 -34.20 3.64
N THR A 215 4.10 -34.66 4.67
CA THR A 215 3.30 -33.78 5.55
C THR A 215 4.16 -32.75 6.28
N ALA A 216 5.31 -33.17 6.84
CA ALA A 216 6.22 -32.28 7.55
C ALA A 216 6.89 -31.26 6.61
N LEU A 217 7.13 -31.63 5.36
CA LEU A 217 7.66 -30.76 4.30
C LEU A 217 6.62 -29.68 3.92
N SER A 218 5.38 -30.07 3.65
CA SER A 218 4.29 -29.12 3.34
C SER A 218 3.97 -28.18 4.52
N ASP A 219 4.00 -28.68 5.77
CA ASP A 219 3.82 -27.85 6.96
C ASP A 219 5.01 -26.87 7.17
N ALA A 220 6.24 -27.28 6.87
CA ALA A 220 7.41 -26.41 6.93
C ALA A 220 7.44 -25.36 5.81
N MET A 221 7.03 -25.71 4.58
CA MET A 221 6.92 -24.77 3.45
C MET A 221 5.85 -23.71 3.73
N ARG A 222 4.64 -24.11 4.17
CA ARG A 222 3.61 -23.16 4.62
C ARG A 222 4.11 -22.24 5.74
N ALA A 223 4.85 -22.77 6.71
CA ALA A 223 5.39 -21.95 7.80
C ALA A 223 6.47 -20.94 7.35
N LEU A 224 7.21 -21.21 6.27
CA LEU A 224 8.14 -20.24 5.67
C LEU A 224 7.37 -19.19 4.86
N LEU A 225 6.52 -19.62 3.91
CA LEU A 225 5.73 -18.72 3.06
C LEU A 225 4.84 -17.78 3.87
N HIS A 226 4.33 -18.24 5.02
CA HIS A 226 3.50 -17.45 5.93
C HIS A 226 4.30 -16.75 7.04
N HIS A 227 5.63 -16.77 7.01
CA HIS A 227 6.44 -16.02 7.97
C HIS A 227 6.31 -14.50 7.73
N PRO A 228 5.99 -13.67 8.75
CA PRO A 228 5.72 -12.24 8.56
C PRO A 228 6.81 -11.47 7.81
N ASP A 229 8.08 -11.62 8.21
CA ASP A 229 9.21 -10.97 7.53
C ASP A 229 9.39 -11.46 6.06
N PHE A 230 9.01 -12.70 5.75
CA PHE A 230 9.04 -13.22 4.37
C PHE A 230 7.88 -12.65 3.55
N GLN A 231 6.66 -12.64 4.10
CA GLN A 231 5.49 -12.06 3.45
C GLN A 231 5.63 -10.56 3.19
N VAL A 232 6.27 -9.79 4.09
CA VAL A 232 6.59 -8.38 3.81
C VAL A 232 7.54 -8.25 2.63
N MET A 233 8.63 -9.02 2.61
CA MET A 233 9.59 -8.98 1.49
C MET A 233 8.92 -9.41 0.17
N GLU A 234 8.17 -10.52 0.16
CA GLU A 234 7.44 -11.02 -1.01
C GLU A 234 6.37 -10.01 -1.48
N SER A 235 5.59 -9.44 -0.57
CA SER A 235 4.51 -8.50 -0.92
C SER A 235 5.03 -7.15 -1.44
N ILE A 236 6.16 -6.66 -0.93
CA ILE A 236 6.82 -5.46 -1.46
C ILE A 236 7.31 -5.72 -2.89
N TRP A 237 8.07 -6.80 -3.13
CA TRP A 237 8.63 -7.08 -4.46
C TRP A 237 7.57 -7.47 -5.49
N ARG A 238 6.58 -8.31 -5.13
CA ARG A 238 5.43 -8.58 -6.02
C ARG A 238 4.56 -7.35 -6.24
N GLY A 239 4.50 -6.41 -5.30
CA GLY A 239 3.84 -5.12 -5.49
C GLY A 239 4.58 -4.20 -6.48
N VAL A 240 5.91 -4.20 -6.45
CA VAL A 240 6.74 -3.51 -7.45
C VAL A 240 6.54 -4.15 -8.83
N ASP A 241 6.63 -5.48 -8.93
CA ASP A 241 6.39 -6.24 -10.16
C ASP A 241 5.00 -5.96 -10.75
N PHE A 242 3.97 -6.02 -9.91
CA PHE A 242 2.58 -5.65 -10.26
C PHE A 242 2.48 -4.23 -10.84
N LEU A 243 3.20 -3.26 -10.26
CA LEU A 243 3.19 -1.87 -10.72
C LEU A 243 3.98 -1.71 -12.03
N THR A 244 5.18 -2.29 -12.14
CA THR A 244 6.05 -2.17 -13.33
C THR A 244 5.51 -2.90 -14.55
N ARG A 245 4.76 -4.00 -14.37
CA ARG A 245 4.10 -4.71 -15.48
C ARG A 245 2.86 -3.98 -16.01
N ARG A 246 2.23 -3.12 -15.20
CA ARG A 246 0.98 -2.42 -15.54
C ARG A 246 1.17 -0.95 -15.92
N LEU A 247 2.25 -0.31 -15.46
CA LEU A 247 2.63 1.04 -15.88
C LEU A 247 3.77 1.04 -16.89
N GLU A 248 3.49 1.55 -18.09
CA GLU A 248 4.52 1.92 -19.05
C GLU A 248 5.41 3.04 -18.49
N THR A 249 6.61 2.71 -18.04
CA THR A 249 7.62 3.69 -17.61
C THR A 249 8.49 4.13 -18.78
N ASP A 250 8.83 5.42 -18.84
CA ASP A 250 9.67 5.99 -19.88
C ASP A 250 10.48 7.20 -19.34
N SER A 251 10.71 8.24 -20.15
CA SER A 251 11.28 9.51 -19.66
C SER A 251 10.25 10.39 -18.96
N SER A 252 8.96 10.20 -19.22
CA SER A 252 7.84 10.98 -18.71
C SER A 252 7.19 10.41 -17.44
N LEU A 253 7.23 9.10 -17.22
CA LEU A 253 6.78 8.43 -15.99
C LEU A 253 7.87 7.49 -15.48
N GLN A 254 8.17 7.57 -14.18
CA GLN A 254 9.25 6.80 -13.55
C GLN A 254 8.84 6.25 -12.18
N ILE A 255 9.24 5.01 -11.88
CA ILE A 255 9.09 4.38 -10.57
C ILE A 255 10.47 4.36 -9.90
N ILE A 256 10.54 4.81 -8.64
CA ILE A 256 11.79 5.05 -7.92
C ILE A 256 11.68 4.48 -6.50
N LEU A 257 12.51 3.49 -6.18
CA LEU A 257 12.58 2.85 -4.88
C LEU A 257 13.51 3.63 -3.94
N TYR A 258 13.07 3.80 -2.70
CA TYR A 258 13.81 4.32 -1.57
C TYR A 258 13.84 3.25 -0.47
N ASP A 259 14.99 2.58 -0.31
CA ASP A 259 15.22 1.57 0.72
C ASP A 259 15.26 2.22 2.10
N LEU A 260 14.15 2.10 2.84
CA LEU A 260 13.83 2.80 4.07
C LEU A 260 12.80 2.00 4.87
N THR A 261 13.12 1.64 6.11
CA THR A 261 12.16 0.97 7.00
C THR A 261 11.17 1.96 7.63
N ALA A 262 10.01 1.47 8.08
CA ALA A 262 9.07 2.27 8.87
C ALA A 262 9.74 2.83 10.14
N GLN A 263 10.59 2.03 10.79
CA GLN A 263 11.34 2.43 11.98
C GLN A 263 12.35 3.56 11.68
N GLU A 264 13.04 3.50 10.54
CA GLU A 264 13.93 4.59 10.09
C GLU A 264 13.14 5.85 9.75
N LEU A 265 11.97 5.72 9.11
CA LEU A 265 11.07 6.85 8.85
C LEU A 265 10.67 7.54 10.17
N ALA A 266 10.21 6.77 11.15
CA ALA A 266 9.77 7.28 12.45
C ALA A 266 10.92 7.89 13.26
N ALA A 267 12.07 7.21 13.32
CA ALA A 267 13.24 7.66 14.09
C ALA A 267 13.90 8.92 13.48
N ASP A 268 13.98 9.04 12.15
CA ASP A 268 14.53 10.23 11.50
C ASP A 268 13.59 11.44 11.63
N LEU A 269 12.27 11.25 11.46
CA LEU A 269 11.29 12.33 11.68
C LEU A 269 11.14 12.73 13.15
N ALA A 270 11.46 11.86 14.10
CA ALA A 270 11.48 12.18 15.52
C ALA A 270 12.79 12.84 15.99
N ALA A 271 13.88 12.74 15.22
CA ALA A 271 15.22 13.19 15.64
C ALA A 271 15.38 14.71 15.76
N ALA A 272 14.57 15.49 15.06
CA ALA A 272 14.60 16.95 15.06
C ALA A 272 13.19 17.54 15.01
N ASP A 273 12.96 18.68 15.65
CA ASP A 273 11.70 19.42 15.52
C ASP A 273 11.60 20.19 14.21
N ASP A 274 12.71 20.71 13.70
CA ASP A 274 12.76 21.21 12.34
C ASP A 274 13.02 20.07 11.37
N LEU A 275 12.00 19.72 10.60
CA LEU A 275 12.09 18.63 9.64
C LEU A 275 13.11 18.93 8.53
N ALA A 276 13.46 20.20 8.28
CA ALA A 276 14.49 20.57 7.32
C ALA A 276 15.89 20.00 7.68
N GLU A 277 16.14 19.70 8.96
CA GLU A 277 17.41 19.13 9.41
C GLU A 277 17.51 17.61 9.17
N THR A 278 16.37 16.93 9.01
CA THR A 278 16.26 15.46 8.92
C THR A 278 16.86 14.87 7.64
N GLY A 279 17.26 13.58 7.68
CA GLY A 279 17.80 12.89 6.51
C GLY A 279 16.77 12.75 5.37
N LEU A 280 15.51 12.48 5.74
CA LEU A 280 14.38 12.35 4.83
C LEU A 280 14.07 13.62 4.06
N TYR A 281 14.14 14.79 4.70
CA TYR A 281 13.92 16.05 4.00
C TYR A 281 14.96 16.28 2.91
N ARG A 282 16.25 16.03 3.20
CA ARG A 282 17.29 16.13 2.19
C ARG A 282 17.10 15.11 1.06
N LEU A 283 16.69 13.88 1.39
CA LEU A 283 16.52 12.76 0.46
C LEU A 283 15.28 12.89 -0.47
N LEU A 284 14.18 13.44 0.04
CA LEU A 284 12.87 13.47 -0.64
C LEU A 284 12.44 14.87 -1.10
N VAL A 285 12.98 15.93 -0.51
CA VAL A 285 12.68 17.33 -0.87
C VAL A 285 13.87 17.97 -1.59
N GLU A 286 15.03 18.06 -0.94
CA GLU A 286 16.16 18.84 -1.47
C GLU A 286 16.80 18.18 -2.71
N GLN A 287 17.24 16.93 -2.59
CA GLN A 287 17.94 16.23 -3.68
C GLN A 287 17.09 16.11 -4.95
N PRO A 288 15.78 15.75 -4.89
CA PRO A 288 14.94 15.72 -6.09
C PRO A 288 14.68 17.10 -6.69
N ALA A 289 14.67 18.17 -5.89
CA ALA A 289 14.52 19.54 -6.38
C ALA A 289 15.80 20.10 -7.03
N LEU A 290 16.98 19.62 -6.62
CA LEU A 290 18.28 19.96 -7.23
C LEU A 290 18.54 19.21 -8.54
N ASP A 291 17.84 18.11 -8.81
CA ASP A 291 17.93 17.36 -10.06
C ASP A 291 17.19 18.07 -11.20
N ALA A 292 17.90 18.96 -11.89
CA ALA A 292 17.38 19.73 -13.02
C ALA A 292 16.98 18.88 -14.25
N GLN A 293 17.35 17.60 -14.32
CA GLN A 293 16.95 16.70 -15.42
C GLN A 293 15.63 15.98 -15.10
N GLN A 294 15.49 15.48 -13.88
CA GLN A 294 14.33 14.68 -13.46
C GLN A 294 13.19 15.55 -12.92
N GLY A 295 13.51 16.64 -12.21
CA GLY A 295 12.54 17.45 -11.45
C GLY A 295 12.10 16.80 -10.13
N PRO A 296 11.28 17.49 -9.30
CA PRO A 296 10.86 16.98 -8.00
C PRO A 296 9.98 15.72 -8.08
N LEU A 297 9.79 15.04 -6.94
CA LEU A 297 8.86 13.92 -6.83
C LEU A 297 7.42 14.39 -7.11
N SER A 298 6.60 13.52 -7.70
CA SER A 298 5.20 13.82 -8.04
C SER A 298 4.19 13.07 -7.17
N LEU A 299 4.59 11.91 -6.65
CA LEU A 299 3.80 11.04 -5.79
C LEU A 299 4.77 10.26 -4.88
N ILE A 300 4.43 10.13 -3.60
CA ILE A 300 5.19 9.37 -2.62
C ILE A 300 4.27 8.29 -2.05
N ILE A 301 4.70 7.03 -2.10
CA ILE A 301 3.99 5.89 -1.54
C ILE A 301 4.83 5.35 -0.40
N GLY A 302 4.35 5.48 0.84
CA GLY A 302 4.89 4.74 1.98
C GLY A 302 4.27 3.35 2.02
N LEU A 303 5.08 2.31 1.81
CA LEU A 303 4.69 0.91 1.94
C LEU A 303 4.62 0.49 3.41
N TYR A 304 3.99 1.34 4.22
CA TYR A 304 3.87 1.23 5.67
C TYR A 304 2.41 1.16 6.10
N THR A 305 2.14 0.41 7.16
CA THR A 305 0.82 0.35 7.79
C THR A 305 0.84 1.19 9.06
N PHE A 306 0.04 2.26 9.07
CA PHE A 306 -0.23 3.06 10.27
C PHE A 306 -1.45 2.50 11.00
N GLU A 307 -1.62 2.86 12.27
CA GLU A 307 -2.80 2.53 13.08
C GLU A 307 -3.49 3.80 13.58
N MET A 308 -4.75 3.69 13.99
CA MET A 308 -5.53 4.83 14.48
C MET A 308 -5.18 5.18 15.94
N THR A 309 -3.93 5.55 16.21
CA THR A 309 -3.41 5.91 17.54
C THR A 309 -2.89 7.36 17.58
N PRO A 310 -2.75 8.01 18.75
CA PRO A 310 -2.24 9.37 18.84
C PRO A 310 -0.78 9.52 18.37
N PRO A 311 0.18 8.62 18.71
CA PRO A 311 1.54 8.72 18.18
C PRO A 311 1.63 8.59 16.66
N HIS A 312 0.82 7.70 16.06
CA HIS A 312 0.76 7.58 14.61
C HIS A 312 0.14 8.82 13.96
N ALA A 313 -0.88 9.45 14.56
CA ALA A 313 -1.40 10.72 14.06
C ALA A 313 -0.36 11.85 14.11
N GLU A 314 0.47 11.88 15.16
CA GLU A 314 1.56 12.84 15.33
C GLU A 314 2.66 12.66 14.27
N LEU A 315 3.11 11.42 14.05
CA LEU A 315 4.07 11.06 13.01
C LEU A 315 3.51 11.36 11.59
N LEU A 316 2.25 11.04 11.34
CA LEU A 316 1.57 11.36 10.09
C LEU A 316 1.50 12.86 9.81
N GLY A 317 1.40 13.70 10.85
CA GLY A 317 1.47 15.16 10.70
C GLY A 317 2.87 15.65 10.32
N ARG A 318 3.95 15.02 10.81
CA ARG A 318 5.32 15.27 10.35
C ARG A 318 5.51 14.83 8.89
N VAL A 319 5.01 13.65 8.53
CA VAL A 319 5.01 13.15 7.13
C VAL A 319 4.24 14.08 6.20
N ALA A 320 3.09 14.61 6.62
CA ALA A 320 2.30 15.54 5.83
C ALA A 320 3.07 16.82 5.49
N LYS A 321 3.84 17.37 6.43
CA LYS A 321 4.69 18.56 6.20
C LYS A 321 5.86 18.29 5.27
N LEU A 322 6.48 17.12 5.37
CA LEU A 322 7.48 16.64 4.43
C LEU A 322 6.89 16.54 3.00
N ALA A 323 5.72 15.92 2.87
CA ALA A 323 4.99 15.75 1.60
C ALA A 323 4.59 17.09 0.97
N ALA A 324 4.08 18.04 1.77
CA ALA A 324 3.76 19.39 1.34
C ALA A 324 4.99 20.20 0.88
N SER A 325 6.18 19.88 1.39
CA SER A 325 7.43 20.53 1.02
C SER A 325 8.08 19.93 -0.23
N ALA A 326 7.70 18.72 -0.64
CA ALA A 326 8.30 17.98 -1.75
C ALA A 326 7.96 18.60 -3.12
N GLY A 327 8.72 19.62 -3.52
CA GLY A 327 8.58 20.31 -4.81
C GLY A 327 7.65 21.52 -4.76
N ALA A 328 7.57 22.26 -5.87
CA ALA A 328 6.94 23.58 -5.93
C ALA A 328 5.42 23.61 -5.67
N GLY A 329 4.76 22.45 -5.67
CA GLY A 329 3.36 22.26 -5.30
C GLY A 329 3.14 21.07 -4.37
N GLY A 330 4.18 20.59 -3.67
CA GLY A 330 4.17 19.36 -2.87
C GLY A 330 3.96 18.07 -3.69
N ALA A 331 4.14 16.93 -3.03
CA ALA A 331 3.90 15.60 -3.59
C ALA A 331 3.03 14.80 -2.61
N PRO A 332 1.83 14.30 -2.99
CA PRO A 332 1.00 13.53 -2.09
C PRO A 332 1.73 12.29 -1.54
N PHE A 333 1.61 12.07 -0.24
CA PHE A 333 2.06 10.87 0.46
C PHE A 333 0.87 9.92 0.68
N ILE A 334 0.97 8.69 0.19
CA ILE A 334 -0.04 7.66 0.36
C ILE A 334 0.55 6.49 1.14
N ALA A 335 -0.11 6.09 2.22
CA ALA A 335 0.22 4.88 2.96
C ALA A 335 -1.05 4.05 3.26
N ALA A 336 -0.93 2.98 4.04
CA ALA A 336 -2.07 2.20 4.52
C ALA A 336 -2.41 2.56 5.97
N ILE A 337 -3.67 2.35 6.35
CA ILE A 337 -4.09 2.25 7.75
C ILE A 337 -4.58 0.81 8.02
N SER A 338 -4.30 0.28 9.22
CA SER A 338 -4.71 -1.07 9.62
C SER A 338 -6.21 -1.27 9.43
N ALA A 339 -6.58 -2.47 8.98
CA ALA A 339 -7.97 -2.91 8.89
C ALA A 339 -8.71 -2.92 10.24
N ASP A 340 -7.99 -2.80 11.37
CA ASP A 340 -8.58 -2.62 12.70
C ASP A 340 -9.45 -1.35 12.79
N VAL A 341 -9.19 -0.34 11.94
CA VAL A 341 -10.04 0.86 11.82
C VAL A 341 -11.50 0.54 11.49
N LEU A 342 -11.78 -0.63 10.89
CA LEU A 342 -13.12 -1.12 10.61
C LEU A 342 -13.92 -1.42 11.89
N THR A 343 -13.24 -1.70 13.01
CA THR A 343 -13.85 -1.86 14.34
C THR A 343 -14.12 -0.54 15.05
N MET A 344 -13.61 0.57 14.50
CA MET A 344 -13.52 1.88 15.14
C MET A 344 -14.21 2.99 14.31
N LEU A 345 -15.22 2.63 13.52
CA LEU A 345 -15.85 3.53 12.53
C LEU A 345 -16.83 4.54 13.12
N LYS A 346 -17.45 4.25 14.26
CA LYS A 346 -18.29 5.19 15.01
C LYS A 346 -17.43 5.93 16.04
N ASP A 347 -17.74 7.18 16.31
CA ASP A 347 -16.99 7.96 17.31
C ASP A 347 -17.19 7.41 18.73
N GLU A 348 -18.34 6.81 19.03
CA GLU A 348 -18.64 6.14 20.32
C GLU A 348 -17.72 4.95 20.61
N ASP A 349 -17.28 4.23 19.57
CA ASP A 349 -16.40 3.06 19.66
C ASP A 349 -14.91 3.47 19.83
N VAL A 350 -14.60 4.78 19.85
CA VAL A 350 -13.23 5.31 19.81
C VAL A 350 -12.92 6.13 21.05
N HIS A 351 -11.77 5.84 21.69
CA HIS A 351 -11.32 6.59 22.85
C HIS A 351 -11.13 8.09 22.52
N PRO A 352 -11.64 9.04 23.33
CA PRO A 352 -11.64 10.47 22.99
C PRO A 352 -10.28 11.09 22.62
N MET A 353 -9.18 10.58 23.19
CA MET A 353 -7.82 11.04 22.83
C MET A 353 -7.42 10.68 21.39
N ILE A 354 -7.92 9.56 20.86
CA ILE A 354 -7.70 9.18 19.45
C ILE A 354 -8.51 10.13 18.55
N LEU A 355 -9.78 10.39 18.88
CA LEU A 355 -10.60 11.33 18.12
C LEU A 355 -10.01 12.74 18.09
N ASP A 356 -9.49 13.24 19.23
CA ASP A 356 -8.82 14.54 19.28
C ASP A 356 -7.55 14.53 18.41
N ALA A 357 -6.68 13.52 18.54
CA ALA A 357 -5.47 13.40 17.72
C ALA A 357 -5.73 13.42 16.21
N TRP A 358 -6.70 12.64 15.75
CA TRP A 358 -7.06 12.58 14.33
C TRP A 358 -7.79 13.85 13.85
N LYS A 359 -8.52 14.55 14.74
CA LYS A 359 -9.06 15.88 14.47
C LYS A 359 -7.95 16.93 14.33
N GLN A 360 -6.96 16.96 15.23
CA GLN A 360 -5.82 17.88 15.13
C GLN A 360 -5.00 17.63 13.85
N LEU A 361 -4.75 16.36 13.49
CA LEU A 361 -4.11 15.99 12.23
C LEU A 361 -4.90 16.50 11.01
N GLY A 362 -6.21 16.30 10.98
CA GLY A 362 -7.08 16.77 9.89
C GLY A 362 -7.23 18.30 9.79
N LEU A 363 -6.86 19.05 10.83
CA LEU A 363 -6.85 20.52 10.81
C LEU A 363 -5.56 21.11 10.21
N LEU A 364 -4.51 20.30 9.98
CA LEU A 364 -3.28 20.78 9.33
C LEU A 364 -3.52 21.09 7.85
N PRO A 365 -3.09 22.27 7.33
CA PRO A 365 -3.12 22.56 5.89
C PRO A 365 -2.40 21.49 5.05
N GLU A 366 -1.35 20.89 5.61
CA GLU A 366 -0.54 19.86 4.98
C GLU A 366 -1.24 18.50 4.89
N ALA A 367 -2.33 18.27 5.66
CA ALA A 367 -3.12 17.04 5.56
C ALA A 367 -3.80 16.86 4.19
N ASN A 368 -3.86 17.91 3.36
CA ASN A 368 -4.20 17.83 1.93
C ASN A 368 -3.27 16.90 1.13
N TYR A 369 -2.04 16.68 1.59
CA TYR A 369 -1.06 15.80 0.94
C TYR A 369 -1.09 14.37 1.49
N LEU A 370 -1.83 14.09 2.56
CA LEU A 370 -1.84 12.77 3.18
C LEU A 370 -3.06 11.95 2.75
N GLY A 371 -2.82 10.78 2.14
CA GLY A 371 -3.84 9.79 1.82
C GLY A 371 -3.58 8.45 2.53
N LEU A 372 -4.64 7.78 2.98
CA LEU A 372 -4.55 6.49 3.68
C LEU A 372 -5.51 5.46 3.08
N THR A 373 -4.98 4.38 2.51
CA THR A 373 -5.75 3.28 1.92
C THR A 373 -6.09 2.19 2.94
N VAL A 374 -7.28 1.59 2.84
CA VAL A 374 -7.66 0.41 3.63
C VAL A 374 -8.71 -0.42 2.88
N PRO A 375 -8.64 -1.76 2.83
CA PRO A 375 -7.65 -2.63 3.44
C PRO A 375 -6.63 -3.08 2.36
N ARG A 376 -5.81 -4.10 2.62
CA ARG A 376 -4.89 -4.69 1.62
C ARG A 376 -5.61 -5.49 0.52
N PHE A 377 -4.94 -5.71 -0.62
CA PHE A 377 -5.45 -6.43 -1.79
C PHE A 377 -4.63 -7.69 -2.11
N LEU A 378 -5.18 -8.67 -2.85
CA LEU A 378 -4.51 -9.95 -3.11
C LEU A 378 -3.43 -9.80 -4.21
N LEU A 379 -2.19 -10.23 -3.93
CA LEU A 379 -1.06 -10.15 -4.89
C LEU A 379 -0.85 -11.42 -5.73
N ARG A 380 -1.10 -12.60 -5.17
CA ARG A 380 -1.07 -13.87 -5.90
C ARG A 380 -2.13 -14.83 -5.36
N ARG A 381 -2.45 -15.85 -6.15
CA ARG A 381 -3.19 -17.02 -5.66
C ARG A 381 -2.27 -17.89 -4.79
N PRO A 382 -2.82 -18.66 -3.85
CA PRO A 382 -2.04 -19.66 -3.12
C PRO A 382 -1.62 -20.81 -4.04
N TYR A 383 -0.45 -21.38 -3.77
CA TYR A 383 0.07 -22.56 -4.48
C TYR A 383 -0.77 -23.82 -4.18
N GLY A 384 -0.97 -24.66 -5.19
CA GLY A 384 -1.87 -25.81 -5.15
C GLY A 384 -2.08 -26.45 -6.52
N GLU A 385 -2.43 -27.73 -6.55
CA GLU A 385 -2.54 -28.55 -7.78
C GLU A 385 -3.50 -27.91 -8.80
N ARG A 386 -4.59 -27.31 -8.31
CA ARG A 386 -5.65 -26.69 -9.13
C ARG A 386 -5.46 -25.19 -9.40
N THR A 387 -4.42 -24.56 -8.83
CA THR A 387 -4.22 -23.10 -8.90
C THR A 387 -2.90 -22.73 -9.55
N ASP A 388 -1.81 -23.11 -8.91
CA ASP A 388 -0.42 -22.81 -9.28
C ASP A 388 0.43 -23.95 -8.70
N PRO A 389 0.63 -25.05 -9.46
CA PRO A 389 1.30 -26.25 -8.97
C PRO A 389 2.80 -26.05 -8.84
N ILE A 390 3.45 -26.89 -8.03
CA ILE A 390 4.91 -26.89 -7.85
C ILE A 390 5.48 -28.26 -8.26
N ASP A 391 6.72 -28.30 -8.72
CA ASP A 391 7.32 -29.51 -9.29
C ASP A 391 7.94 -30.46 -8.24
N GLN A 392 8.38 -29.93 -7.09
CA GLN A 392 9.25 -30.69 -6.17
C GLN A 392 8.49 -31.71 -5.29
N PHE A 393 7.25 -31.42 -4.90
CA PHE A 393 6.40 -32.29 -4.06
C PHE A 393 4.93 -31.82 -4.06
N ASP A 394 4.01 -32.73 -3.69
CA ASP A 394 2.58 -32.43 -3.60
C ASP A 394 2.32 -31.39 -2.49
N PHE A 395 1.95 -30.17 -2.89
CA PHE A 395 1.84 -29.02 -1.99
C PHE A 395 0.52 -28.26 -2.17
N GLU A 396 -0.15 -28.03 -1.05
CA GLU A 396 -1.29 -27.12 -0.94
C GLU A 396 -0.95 -26.06 0.13
N GLU A 397 -0.90 -24.79 -0.28
CA GLU A 397 -0.64 -23.65 0.60
C GLU A 397 -1.92 -23.17 1.29
N PHE A 398 -3.05 -23.22 0.59
CA PHE A 398 -4.34 -22.85 1.16
C PHE A 398 -4.90 -23.97 2.03
N THR A 399 -5.52 -23.60 3.16
CA THR A 399 -6.36 -24.51 3.92
C THR A 399 -7.62 -23.76 4.37
N PRO A 400 -8.82 -24.37 4.36
CA PRO A 400 -10.04 -23.72 4.84
C PRO A 400 -9.92 -23.19 6.27
N ALA A 401 -9.16 -23.89 7.14
CA ALA A 401 -8.89 -23.48 8.52
C ALA A 401 -8.00 -22.22 8.65
N ALA A 402 -7.21 -21.88 7.63
CA ALA A 402 -6.44 -20.64 7.59
C ALA A 402 -7.19 -19.51 6.85
N GLY A 403 -7.97 -19.87 5.81
CA GLY A 403 -8.78 -18.92 5.04
C GLY A 403 -7.95 -17.73 4.53
N LEU A 404 -8.47 -16.52 4.74
CA LEU A 404 -7.80 -15.27 4.32
C LEU A 404 -6.43 -15.03 5.00
N SER A 405 -6.07 -15.72 6.09
CA SER A 405 -4.75 -15.56 6.72
C SER A 405 -3.62 -16.30 5.99
N ALA A 406 -3.93 -17.23 5.09
CA ALA A 406 -2.95 -17.92 4.24
C ALA A 406 -2.62 -17.17 2.94
N MET A 407 -3.20 -15.99 2.73
CA MET A 407 -3.09 -15.23 1.48
C MET A 407 -1.96 -14.19 1.53
N LEU A 408 -1.32 -13.94 0.39
CA LEU A 408 -0.34 -12.86 0.26
C LEU A 408 -1.02 -11.52 -0.07
N TRP A 409 -1.11 -10.66 0.94
CA TRP A 409 -1.76 -9.34 0.86
C TRP A 409 -0.77 -8.22 0.52
N GLY A 410 -1.02 -7.51 -0.57
CA GLY A 410 -0.29 -6.33 -1.02
C GLY A 410 -0.79 -5.02 -0.44
N HIS A 411 0.14 -4.09 -0.28
CA HIS A 411 -0.11 -2.77 0.29
C HIS A 411 -0.99 -1.90 -0.64
N GLY A 412 -2.10 -1.35 -0.11
CA GLY A 412 -3.08 -0.61 -0.91
C GLY A 412 -2.53 0.61 -1.67
N GLY A 413 -1.39 1.16 -1.24
CA GLY A 413 -0.67 2.21 -1.93
C GLY A 413 -0.25 1.85 -3.36
N PHE A 414 -0.01 0.57 -3.68
CA PHE A 414 0.26 0.13 -5.06
C PHE A 414 -0.94 0.34 -5.99
N ILE A 415 -2.18 0.13 -5.52
CA ILE A 415 -3.38 0.41 -6.30
C ILE A 415 -3.54 1.91 -6.54
N ALA A 416 -3.30 2.73 -5.51
CA ALA A 416 -3.34 4.19 -5.65
C ALA A 416 -2.26 4.70 -6.64
N ALA A 417 -1.05 4.15 -6.57
CA ALA A 417 0.05 4.46 -7.48
C ALA A 417 -0.28 4.08 -8.94
N LEU A 418 -0.83 2.88 -9.16
CA LEU A 418 -1.26 2.41 -10.47
C LEU A 418 -2.34 3.33 -11.06
N LEU A 419 -3.41 3.60 -10.32
CA LEU A 419 -4.52 4.44 -10.77
C LEU A 419 -4.08 5.88 -11.10
N LEU A 420 -3.20 6.46 -10.28
CA LEU A 420 -2.62 7.78 -10.53
C LEU A 420 -1.68 7.77 -11.75
N GLY A 421 -0.83 6.76 -11.88
CA GLY A 421 0.07 6.56 -13.00
C GLY A 421 -0.67 6.39 -14.34
N GLU A 422 -1.69 5.52 -14.38
CA GLU A 422 -2.57 5.37 -15.56
C GLU A 422 -3.29 6.67 -15.91
N THR A 423 -3.79 7.39 -14.91
CA THR A 423 -4.46 8.67 -15.13
C THR A 423 -3.49 9.70 -15.72
N PHE A 424 -2.24 9.74 -15.22
CA PHE A 424 -1.18 10.56 -15.82
C PHE A 424 -0.85 10.13 -17.26
N ARG A 425 -0.72 8.83 -17.56
CA ARG A 425 -0.49 8.35 -18.93
C ARG A 425 -1.61 8.77 -19.89
N LYS A 426 -2.87 8.76 -19.45
CA LYS A 426 -4.05 9.11 -20.27
C LYS A 426 -4.32 10.63 -20.36
N GLN A 427 -3.90 11.45 -19.39
CA GLN A 427 -4.29 12.88 -19.29
C GLN A 427 -3.11 13.87 -19.13
N GLY A 428 -1.89 13.38 -18.94
CA GLY A 428 -0.69 14.16 -18.69
C GLY A 428 -0.77 15.04 -17.43
N LYS A 429 -0.03 16.14 -17.43
CA LYS A 429 0.14 17.04 -16.27
C LYS A 429 -1.14 17.75 -15.79
N LYS A 430 -2.22 17.72 -16.57
CA LYS A 430 -3.53 18.27 -16.20
C LYS A 430 -4.52 17.17 -15.78
N MET A 431 -4.00 16.02 -15.36
CA MET A 431 -4.77 14.89 -14.85
C MET A 431 -5.78 15.31 -13.77
N LYS A 432 -6.95 14.66 -13.79
CA LYS A 432 -7.96 14.73 -12.74
C LYS A 432 -7.88 13.44 -11.91
N PRO A 433 -7.29 13.47 -10.70
CA PRO A 433 -7.26 12.31 -9.81
C PRO A 433 -8.67 11.73 -9.63
N GLY A 434 -8.79 10.40 -9.61
CA GLY A 434 -10.06 9.71 -9.40
C GLY A 434 -10.95 9.55 -10.65
N SER A 435 -10.48 9.94 -11.85
CA SER A 435 -11.17 9.58 -13.10
C SER A 435 -11.01 8.11 -13.51
N ILE A 436 -10.04 7.42 -12.92
CA ILE A 436 -9.86 5.96 -13.00
C ILE A 436 -9.83 5.48 -11.54
N LEU A 437 -10.65 4.49 -11.20
CA LEU A 437 -10.80 3.98 -9.84
C LEU A 437 -10.84 2.44 -9.75
N SER A 438 -10.99 1.72 -10.86
CA SER A 438 -11.04 0.26 -10.89
C SER A 438 -9.77 -0.32 -11.51
N VAL A 439 -9.31 -1.45 -10.97
CA VAL A 439 -8.23 -2.28 -11.51
C VAL A 439 -8.78 -3.70 -11.70
N GLY A 440 -8.77 -4.17 -12.95
CA GLY A 440 -9.16 -5.54 -13.31
C GLY A 440 -7.98 -6.52 -13.29
N ASP A 441 -8.25 -7.75 -13.71
CA ASP A 441 -7.28 -8.86 -13.76
C ASP A 441 -6.55 -9.07 -12.43
N MET A 442 -7.29 -8.95 -11.32
CA MET A 442 -6.78 -9.19 -9.99
C MET A 442 -6.76 -10.70 -9.69
N PRO A 443 -5.78 -11.21 -8.90
CA PRO A 443 -5.80 -12.58 -8.44
C PRO A 443 -7.13 -12.91 -7.75
N TYR A 444 -7.75 -14.02 -8.15
CA TYR A 444 -9.06 -14.44 -7.67
C TYR A 444 -9.00 -15.94 -7.35
N HIS A 445 -9.49 -16.33 -6.18
CA HIS A 445 -9.38 -17.69 -5.66
C HIS A 445 -10.75 -18.21 -5.22
N PHE A 446 -11.00 -19.47 -5.55
CA PHE A 446 -12.18 -20.23 -5.15
C PHE A 446 -11.72 -21.43 -4.34
N PHE A 447 -12.42 -21.73 -3.26
CA PHE A 447 -12.26 -22.98 -2.53
C PHE A 447 -13.59 -23.72 -2.50
N THR A 448 -13.53 -25.04 -2.32
CA THR A 448 -14.72 -25.85 -2.04
C THR A 448 -14.88 -25.93 -0.53
N ASP A 449 -16.09 -25.62 -0.04
CA ASP A 449 -16.41 -25.68 1.39
C ASP A 449 -16.75 -27.13 1.85
N ALA A 450 -17.33 -27.26 3.05
CA ALA A 450 -17.67 -28.54 3.64
C ALA A 450 -18.91 -29.20 2.99
N ASP A 451 -19.77 -28.40 2.37
CA ASP A 451 -21.03 -28.84 1.75
C ASP A 451 -20.83 -29.16 0.25
N GLY A 452 -19.72 -28.71 -0.33
CA GLY A 452 -19.29 -28.99 -1.70
C GLY A 452 -19.42 -27.79 -2.64
N ASP A 453 -19.88 -26.64 -2.14
CA ASP A 453 -20.09 -25.45 -2.94
C ASP A 453 -18.78 -24.69 -3.21
N GLN A 454 -18.70 -24.02 -4.36
CA GLN A 454 -17.54 -23.20 -4.72
C GLN A 454 -17.71 -21.78 -4.20
N VAL A 455 -16.99 -21.46 -3.13
CA VAL A 455 -16.99 -20.14 -2.50
C VAL A 455 -15.82 -19.31 -3.05
N ALA A 456 -16.15 -18.16 -3.64
CA ALA A 456 -15.16 -17.20 -4.12
C ALA A 456 -14.68 -16.30 -2.96
N LEU A 457 -13.36 -16.18 -2.78
CA LEU A 457 -12.78 -15.27 -1.80
C LEU A 457 -12.64 -13.85 -2.38
N PRO A 458 -12.77 -12.80 -1.55
CA PRO A 458 -12.57 -11.41 -2.00
C PRO A 458 -11.13 -11.15 -2.44
N CYS A 459 -10.97 -10.22 -3.39
CA CYS A 459 -9.68 -9.68 -3.81
C CYS A 459 -9.04 -8.75 -2.75
N THR A 460 -9.67 -8.56 -1.58
CA THR A 460 -9.25 -7.69 -0.48
C THR A 460 -9.28 -8.44 0.85
N GLU A 461 -8.39 -8.11 1.79
CA GLU A 461 -8.26 -8.85 3.07
C GLU A 461 -9.51 -8.77 3.96
N ARG A 462 -10.40 -7.81 3.66
CA ARG A 462 -11.75 -7.69 4.21
C ARG A 462 -12.72 -7.35 3.07
N LEU A 463 -13.91 -7.95 3.08
CA LEU A 463 -15.00 -7.56 2.18
C LEU A 463 -15.72 -6.35 2.81
N ILE A 464 -15.67 -5.21 2.12
CA ILE A 464 -16.27 -3.95 2.58
C ILE A 464 -17.61 -3.75 1.88
N ASN A 465 -18.70 -3.66 2.66
CA ASN A 465 -20.02 -3.31 2.14
C ASN A 465 -20.16 -1.78 1.96
N LEU A 466 -21.20 -1.34 1.24
CA LEU A 466 -21.42 0.07 0.91
C LEU A 466 -21.49 0.98 2.16
N ARG A 467 -22.19 0.55 3.23
CA ARG A 467 -22.30 1.31 4.49
C ARG A 467 -20.94 1.54 5.14
N THR A 468 -20.10 0.51 5.17
CA THR A 468 -18.72 0.57 5.69
C THR A 468 -17.84 1.47 4.80
N ALA A 469 -17.97 1.38 3.47
CA ALA A 469 -17.25 2.24 2.53
C ALA A 469 -17.61 3.73 2.70
N GLU A 470 -18.89 4.04 2.92
CA GLU A 470 -19.33 5.41 3.25
C GLU A 470 -18.73 5.91 4.56
N GLN A 471 -18.72 5.08 5.62
CA GLN A 471 -18.15 5.46 6.92
C GLN A 471 -16.64 5.75 6.82
N LEU A 472 -15.90 4.90 6.11
CA LEU A 472 -14.48 5.14 5.81
C LEU A 472 -14.26 6.44 5.03
N THR A 473 -15.09 6.69 4.01
CA THR A 473 -15.00 7.91 3.18
C THR A 473 -15.35 9.17 3.97
N ARG A 474 -16.31 9.10 4.91
CA ARG A 474 -16.62 10.19 5.87
C ARG A 474 -15.43 10.49 6.79
N ARG A 475 -14.69 9.45 7.21
CA ARG A 475 -13.43 9.55 7.96
C ARG A 475 -12.19 9.86 7.10
N ARG A 476 -12.38 10.13 5.80
CA ARG A 476 -11.32 10.49 4.83
C ARG A 476 -10.25 9.41 4.60
N PHE A 477 -10.62 8.16 4.84
CA PHE A 477 -9.86 7.01 4.36
C PHE A 477 -10.29 6.64 2.94
N MET A 478 -9.38 6.05 2.18
CA MET A 478 -9.62 5.57 0.82
C MET A 478 -9.93 4.06 0.83
N PRO A 479 -11.22 3.64 0.79
CA PRO A 479 -11.58 2.23 0.87
C PRO A 479 -11.20 1.49 -0.42
N LEU A 480 -10.52 0.35 -0.31
CA LEU A 480 -10.35 -0.63 -1.39
C LEU A 480 -11.47 -1.67 -1.31
N LEU A 481 -12.21 -1.82 -2.40
CA LEU A 481 -13.41 -2.62 -2.52
C LEU A 481 -13.16 -3.78 -3.48
N SER A 482 -13.28 -5.02 -3.01
CA SER A 482 -13.39 -6.18 -3.92
C SER A 482 -14.77 -6.16 -4.58
N MET A 483 -14.82 -6.25 -5.90
CA MET A 483 -16.09 -6.40 -6.61
C MET A 483 -16.55 -7.86 -6.52
N GLN A 484 -17.76 -8.09 -6.00
CA GLN A 484 -18.28 -9.45 -5.82
C GLN A 484 -18.44 -10.16 -7.16
N GLY A 485 -17.97 -11.41 -7.23
CA GLY A 485 -18.02 -12.24 -8.45
C GLY A 485 -17.03 -11.83 -9.56
N LYS A 486 -16.11 -10.89 -9.31
CA LYS A 486 -15.18 -10.37 -10.33
C LYS A 486 -13.73 -10.29 -9.82
N PRO A 487 -12.73 -10.54 -10.70
CA PRO A 487 -11.32 -10.27 -10.44
C PRO A 487 -11.01 -8.76 -10.54
N GLU A 488 -11.74 -7.93 -9.80
CA GLU A 488 -11.66 -6.46 -9.86
C GLU A 488 -11.58 -5.86 -8.44
N VAL A 489 -10.61 -4.97 -8.24
CA VAL A 489 -10.51 -4.13 -7.04
C VAL A 489 -10.78 -2.68 -7.43
N ARG A 490 -11.65 -2.01 -6.68
CA ARG A 490 -12.03 -0.62 -6.90
C ARG A 490 -11.67 0.23 -5.69
N LEU A 491 -10.97 1.34 -5.92
CA LEU A 491 -10.78 2.39 -4.94
C LEU A 491 -12.08 3.22 -4.83
N GLY A 492 -12.75 3.16 -3.69
CA GLY A 492 -14.06 3.80 -3.50
C GLY A 492 -13.99 5.33 -3.44
N SER A 493 -12.88 5.90 -3.00
CA SER A 493 -12.57 7.31 -3.18
C SER A 493 -11.05 7.56 -3.22
N LEU A 494 -10.65 8.61 -3.93
CA LEU A 494 -9.25 9.06 -4.00
C LEU A 494 -9.18 10.46 -3.36
N CYS A 495 -8.85 10.51 -2.07
CA CYS A 495 -8.94 11.71 -1.25
C CYS A 495 -7.77 11.83 -0.26
N SER A 496 -7.52 13.06 0.16
CA SER A 496 -6.69 13.37 1.31
C SER A 496 -7.48 13.33 2.60
N LEU A 497 -6.76 13.29 3.73
CA LEU A 497 -7.33 13.42 5.05
C LEU A 497 -8.03 14.78 5.30
N ALA A 498 -7.66 15.83 4.55
CA ALA A 498 -8.35 17.13 4.59
C ALA A 498 -9.58 17.22 3.65
N GLY A 499 -9.67 16.38 2.62
CA GLY A 499 -10.72 16.44 1.60
C GLY A 499 -10.34 15.84 0.24
N PRO A 500 -11.22 15.93 -0.78
CA PRO A 500 -10.94 15.41 -2.12
C PRO A 500 -9.67 16.01 -2.73
N TRP A 501 -8.85 15.22 -3.42
CA TRP A 501 -7.70 15.76 -4.16
C TRP A 501 -8.18 16.55 -5.38
N ALA A 502 -8.27 17.87 -5.23
CA ALA A 502 -8.30 18.78 -6.36
C ALA A 502 -7.00 18.66 -7.18
N PRO A 503 -7.02 18.92 -8.50
CA PRO A 503 -5.79 19.03 -9.28
C PRO A 503 -4.89 20.09 -8.65
N VAL A 504 -3.66 19.70 -8.30
CA VAL A 504 -2.76 20.48 -7.43
C VAL A 504 -2.17 21.69 -8.17
N THR A 505 -2.97 22.73 -8.32
CA THR A 505 -2.50 24.11 -8.48
C THR A 505 -2.82 24.88 -7.21
N ILE A 506 -1.98 24.70 -6.18
CA ILE A 506 -1.94 25.66 -5.08
C ILE A 506 -1.38 26.96 -5.65
N LYS A 507 -2.28 27.90 -5.98
CA LYS A 507 -1.92 29.31 -5.86
C LYS A 507 -1.64 29.53 -4.36
N PRO A 508 -0.47 30.06 -3.97
CA PRO A 508 -0.28 30.45 -2.59
C PRO A 508 -1.31 31.53 -2.27
N ASP A 509 -2.09 31.35 -1.21
CA ASP A 509 -3.00 32.40 -0.75
C ASP A 509 -2.16 33.62 -0.37
N ALA A 510 -2.36 34.70 -1.11
CA ALA A 510 -2.09 36.02 -0.57
C ALA A 510 -3.19 36.32 0.46
N THR A 511 -2.83 37.00 1.54
CA THR A 511 -3.76 37.49 2.58
C THR A 511 -4.55 36.44 3.38
N ALA A 512 -3.85 35.71 4.24
CA ALA A 512 -4.29 35.67 5.64
C ALA A 512 -3.75 36.94 6.33
N ALA A 513 -4.56 38.00 6.36
CA ALA A 513 -4.16 39.24 7.04
C ALA A 513 -4.08 39.02 8.55
N ALA A 514 -2.98 39.44 9.17
CA ALA A 514 -2.85 39.40 10.62
C ALA A 514 -3.91 40.31 11.28
N PRO A 515 -4.49 39.92 12.43
CA PRO A 515 -5.38 40.82 13.18
C PRO A 515 -4.60 42.06 13.60
N GLN A 516 -5.07 43.24 13.19
CA GLN A 516 -4.53 44.50 13.70
C GLN A 516 -4.91 44.64 15.19
N PRO A 517 -3.98 45.01 16.08
CA PRO A 517 -4.32 45.30 17.47
C PRO A 517 -5.21 46.55 17.55
N ALA A 518 -6.21 46.50 18.42
CA ALA A 518 -7.20 47.57 18.53
C ALA A 518 -6.72 48.76 19.35
N ALA A 519 -7.11 49.95 18.87
CA ALA A 519 -7.28 51.23 19.57
C ALA A 519 -6.05 51.91 20.21
N ALA A 520 -5.76 53.09 19.67
CA ALA A 520 -5.62 54.29 20.48
C ALA A 520 -6.42 55.41 19.80
N GLU A 521 -7.43 55.94 20.48
CA GLU A 521 -8.01 57.24 20.14
C GLU A 521 -7.06 58.33 20.64
N ASP A 522 -6.73 59.32 19.82
CA ASP A 522 -6.68 60.70 20.30
C ASP A 522 -6.77 61.71 19.15
N ALA A 523 -7.29 62.90 19.47
CA ALA A 523 -7.72 63.88 18.48
C ALA A 523 -6.64 64.91 18.11
N SER A 524 -6.70 65.44 16.88
CA SER A 524 -6.74 66.90 16.56
C SER A 524 -6.20 67.24 15.15
N GLY A 525 -6.61 68.40 14.63
CA GLY A 525 -5.73 69.21 13.78
C GLY A 525 -5.88 69.12 12.25
N GLY A 526 -6.97 69.69 11.72
CA GLY A 526 -6.89 70.87 10.86
C GLY A 526 -6.09 70.89 9.53
N ASP A 527 -6.83 71.35 8.51
CA ASP A 527 -6.41 72.22 7.40
C ASP A 527 -5.84 71.62 6.10
N SER A 528 -6.59 71.85 5.02
CA SER A 528 -6.11 71.85 3.63
C SER A 528 -5.55 73.24 3.30
N PRO A 529 -4.80 73.38 2.20
CA PRO A 529 -5.41 74.06 1.06
C PRO A 529 -5.13 73.41 -0.30
N ALA A 530 -5.96 73.79 -1.27
CA ALA A 530 -5.95 73.30 -2.64
C ALA A 530 -4.96 74.03 -3.55
N GLN A 531 -4.69 73.46 -4.73
CA GLN A 531 -4.34 74.23 -5.93
C GLN A 531 -4.87 73.58 -7.22
N GLU A 532 -5.12 74.42 -8.23
CA GLU A 532 -6.01 74.14 -9.38
C GLU A 532 -5.25 73.89 -10.70
N SER A 533 -5.87 73.16 -11.62
CA SER A 533 -5.91 73.36 -13.10
C SER A 533 -6.58 72.12 -13.74
N ALA A 534 -7.65 72.12 -14.53
CA ALA A 534 -8.30 73.05 -15.47
C ALA A 534 -7.86 72.92 -16.96
N GLN A 535 -8.77 72.34 -17.76
CA GLN A 535 -9.05 72.56 -19.21
C GLN A 535 -7.98 72.07 -20.22
N ASP A 536 -8.27 71.36 -21.32
CA ASP A 536 -9.30 71.49 -22.38
C ASP A 536 -9.75 70.09 -22.90
N ALA A 537 -11.00 69.79 -23.25
CA ALA A 537 -11.91 70.33 -24.28
C ALA A 537 -11.76 69.67 -25.68
N GLU A 538 -12.73 68.80 -25.98
CA GLU A 538 -13.50 68.64 -27.24
C GLU A 538 -12.84 68.71 -28.63
N LEU A 539 -13.06 67.66 -29.44
CA LEU A 539 -14.00 67.78 -30.56
C LEU A 539 -14.60 66.42 -30.98
N ALA A 540 -15.89 66.42 -31.33
CA ALA A 540 -16.61 65.23 -31.78
C ALA A 540 -16.99 65.31 -33.27
N ALA A 541 -17.25 64.12 -33.85
CA ALA A 541 -18.07 63.87 -35.05
C ALA A 541 -17.66 64.49 -36.40
N LEU A 542 -17.71 63.68 -37.46
CA LEU A 542 -18.72 63.78 -38.53
C LEU A 542 -18.56 62.69 -39.62
N LEU A 543 -19.72 62.09 -39.98
CA LEU A 543 -20.10 61.46 -41.26
C LEU A 543 -19.31 60.21 -41.75
N ALA A 544 -19.87 59.00 -41.82
CA ALA A 544 -21.12 58.52 -42.46
C ALA A 544 -21.04 58.26 -43.98
N GLU A 545 -21.89 57.30 -44.39
CA GLU A 545 -22.40 56.97 -45.74
C GLU A 545 -21.76 55.88 -46.63
N ILE A 546 -22.70 55.17 -47.27
CA ILE A 546 -22.64 54.14 -48.33
C ILE A 546 -22.44 52.67 -47.84
N GLY A 547 -23.42 51.76 -47.94
CA GLY A 547 -24.85 51.92 -48.28
C GLY A 547 -25.49 50.69 -48.95
N GLY A 548 -26.58 50.16 -48.37
CA GLY A 548 -27.60 49.30 -49.01
C GLY A 548 -27.21 47.88 -49.46
N ASP A 549 -28.13 47.00 -49.89
CA ASP A 549 -29.59 46.87 -49.64
C ASP A 549 -30.09 45.52 -50.22
N SER A 550 -31.25 45.01 -49.78
CA SER A 550 -32.12 44.00 -50.44
C SER A 550 -31.55 42.56 -50.63
N GLY A 551 -32.30 41.46 -50.60
CA GLY A 551 -33.74 41.24 -50.57
C GLY A 551 -34.12 39.96 -51.35
N GLY A 552 -34.72 38.97 -50.67
CA GLY A 552 -35.80 38.11 -51.21
C GLY A 552 -35.51 36.91 -52.14
N GLY A 553 -35.98 35.72 -51.73
CA GLY A 553 -37.01 34.99 -52.50
C GLY A 553 -36.67 33.70 -53.29
N GLY A 554 -37.13 32.55 -52.75
CA GLY A 554 -37.87 31.51 -53.53
C GLY A 554 -37.10 30.38 -54.24
N GLY A 555 -37.74 29.19 -54.34
CA GLY A 555 -37.53 28.28 -55.50
C GLY A 555 -37.18 26.79 -55.28
N GLU A 556 -38.05 26.02 -54.62
CA GLU A 556 -38.62 24.72 -55.08
C GLU A 556 -37.83 23.43 -55.47
N GLU A 557 -38.52 22.31 -55.10
CA GLU A 557 -38.68 20.99 -55.77
C GLU A 557 -37.70 19.79 -55.59
N GLY A 558 -38.32 18.60 -55.42
CA GLY A 558 -37.65 17.28 -55.37
C GLY A 558 -38.34 16.22 -54.48
N ALA A 559 -39.56 15.78 -54.79
CA ALA A 559 -40.37 14.87 -53.95
C ALA A 559 -40.29 13.37 -54.35
N SER A 560 -40.84 12.48 -53.48
CA SER A 560 -41.34 11.08 -53.67
C SER A 560 -40.55 9.98 -52.94
N GLN A 561 -41.15 8.88 -52.41
CA GLN A 561 -42.54 8.50 -52.09
C GLN A 561 -42.55 7.29 -51.13
N GLU A 562 -43.61 7.15 -50.32
CA GLU A 562 -43.99 5.98 -49.49
C GLU A 562 -45.19 5.22 -50.14
N PRO A 563 -45.72 4.10 -49.56
CA PRO A 563 -45.11 3.07 -48.72
C PRO A 563 -45.17 1.68 -49.43
N PRO A 564 -46.13 0.71 -49.27
CA PRO A 564 -47.20 0.46 -48.30
C PRO A 564 -46.88 -0.68 -47.28
N ALA A 565 -47.91 -1.19 -46.58
CA ALA A 565 -47.85 -2.07 -45.39
C ALA A 565 -48.35 -3.52 -45.59
N SER A 566 -48.10 -4.38 -44.57
CA SER A 566 -49.05 -5.42 -44.14
C SER A 566 -48.96 -5.72 -42.62
N ARG A 567 -50.07 -6.18 -42.05
CA ARG A 567 -50.35 -6.43 -40.62
C ARG A 567 -49.88 -7.81 -40.16
N GLU A 568 -49.60 -7.96 -38.86
CA GLU A 568 -50.41 -8.84 -37.98
C GLU A 568 -50.21 -8.50 -36.48
N GLU A 569 -51.26 -8.74 -35.70
CA GLU A 569 -51.39 -8.57 -34.23
C GLU A 569 -51.74 -9.98 -33.68
N PRO A 570 -51.54 -10.32 -32.38
CA PRO A 570 -52.53 -9.86 -31.39
C PRO A 570 -52.12 -9.78 -29.89
N THR A 571 -52.97 -9.05 -29.16
CA THR A 571 -53.44 -9.28 -27.77
C THR A 571 -52.55 -9.01 -26.55
N ALA A 572 -53.20 -8.38 -25.57
CA ALA A 572 -52.67 -7.96 -24.27
C ALA A 572 -53.03 -8.96 -23.14
N ALA A 573 -52.21 -8.97 -22.08
CA ALA A 573 -52.62 -8.74 -20.69
C ALA A 573 -51.44 -8.97 -19.75
N ASP A 574 -51.06 -7.96 -18.93
CA ASP A 574 -51.14 -8.14 -17.47
C ASP A 574 -51.06 -6.79 -16.72
N THR A 575 -51.51 -6.79 -15.45
CA THR A 575 -51.58 -5.63 -14.55
C THR A 575 -50.45 -5.69 -13.51
N PRO A 576 -49.80 -4.57 -13.13
CA PRO A 576 -48.77 -4.62 -12.08
C PRO A 576 -49.36 -4.94 -10.71
N ALA A 577 -48.78 -5.93 -10.03
CA ALA A 577 -49.13 -6.29 -8.65
C ALA A 577 -48.61 -5.29 -7.63
N SER A 578 -49.39 -5.11 -6.55
CA SER A 578 -49.03 -4.34 -5.35
C SER A 578 -47.90 -5.02 -4.54
N PRO A 579 -47.17 -4.30 -3.69
CA PRO A 579 -46.13 -4.90 -2.84
C PRO A 579 -46.74 -5.81 -1.77
N GLU A 580 -46.13 -6.99 -1.57
CA GLU A 580 -46.44 -7.89 -0.46
C GLU A 580 -45.78 -7.40 0.83
N GLU A 581 -46.45 -7.61 1.97
CA GLU A 581 -45.98 -7.20 3.30
C GLU A 581 -44.97 -8.23 3.83
N GLU A 582 -43.83 -7.78 4.35
CA GLU A 582 -42.81 -8.66 4.94
C GLU A 582 -43.32 -9.31 6.24
N GLU A 583 -43.49 -10.64 6.26
CA GLU A 583 -43.80 -11.37 7.49
C GLU A 583 -42.61 -11.30 8.50
N PRO A 584 -42.87 -11.12 9.81
CA PRO A 584 -41.82 -11.04 10.80
C PRO A 584 -41.13 -12.39 11.03
N MET A 585 -39.79 -12.35 11.05
CA MET A 585 -38.89 -13.51 11.18
C MET A 585 -39.17 -14.38 12.42
N ASP A 586 -39.07 -15.70 12.24
CA ASP A 586 -39.28 -16.72 13.28
C ASP A 586 -38.37 -16.49 14.52
N PRO A 587 -38.93 -16.39 15.74
CA PRO A 587 -38.15 -16.21 16.96
C PRO A 587 -37.19 -17.38 17.29
N GLU A 588 -37.43 -18.61 16.84
CA GLU A 588 -36.45 -19.70 17.03
C GLU A 588 -35.22 -19.49 16.12
N LEU A 589 -35.42 -19.02 14.89
CA LEU A 589 -34.32 -18.69 13.98
C LEU A 589 -33.52 -17.48 14.47
N ALA A 590 -34.19 -16.48 15.04
CA ALA A 590 -33.56 -15.32 15.66
C ALA A 590 -32.74 -15.69 16.91
N ALA A 591 -33.15 -16.70 17.68
CA ALA A 591 -32.39 -17.21 18.81
C ALA A 591 -31.13 -17.97 18.36
N LEU A 592 -31.25 -18.82 17.32
CA LEU A 592 -30.11 -19.56 16.75
C LEU A 592 -29.02 -18.67 16.16
N LEU A 593 -29.40 -17.52 15.59
CA LEU A 593 -28.46 -16.51 15.08
C LEU A 593 -27.82 -15.64 16.17
N ALA A 594 -28.28 -15.74 17.43
CA ALA A 594 -27.72 -14.99 18.57
C ALA A 594 -26.68 -15.79 19.39
N GLU A 595 -26.55 -17.10 19.14
CA GLU A 595 -25.56 -17.98 19.79
C GLU A 595 -24.33 -18.30 18.89
N LEU A 596 -24.27 -17.70 17.69
CA LEU A 596 -23.16 -17.77 16.72
C LEU A 596 -22.29 -16.48 16.74
#